data_AF-A0AAD4VEE6-F1
#
_entry.id   AF-A0AAD4VEE6-F1
#
_cell.length_a   1.000
_cell.length_b   1.000
_cell.length_c   1.000
_cell.angle_alpha   90.00
_cell.angle_beta   90.00
_cell.angle_gamma   90.00
#
_symmetry.space_group_name_H-M   'P 1'
#
loop_
_entity.id
_entity.type
_entity.pdbx_description
1 polymer ?
#
loop_
_entity_poly.entity_id
_entity_poly.type
_entity_poly.pdbx_seq_one_letter_code
_entity_poly.pdbx_strand_id
1 'polypeptide(L)'
;MYDAMKQKLKEELAHNRVCLTTDTWTSVQNINYMVITAHFIDGDWNLHKTVLNFCVISNHKGNSIGKLLESCLLDWDMKKILTITTNNASSNTKAIDYLKSKMGHWGNGSLVLEGKYMHIRCCAHIVNLIVRDGLKKVEKSILCIRNAVKYVRFSPKRLEDFKSCVKNEQIECKGLVVLDVRTRWNSTYMMLKAALKFEKAFWRMGEDDEGPYISWFSEDESDHGDGVIMSHYSRKREGPPTNEDWNNAHTFVNFLKVFYDTTLKMSVTLHPAFHTTFHDLIAMKEEIEDLLMEEEEKLSETQTSKVLKDMTFNMKMKFKKYCGDLDKLNQILMVALVLDPRYKLGNLEFILMSRFENPEDAVKKKNEIKDILKKLYEEYAMPLPPPLSTQSSSYCFSDTTAMHTSSSLSQGGKKRRQMTENWRKYTIANDVMVLEHEIDRYITDPIEDVVDEFDVLKWWKLNGVKYPGLALIAKNVLAIPVSTVASESCFSTGGQVVNSFCASLTPKIVEALICSQNWLKSDDISSLQYEPTIQEMEFYESIKLGMSL
;
A
#
# COMPACT_ATOMS: atom_id res chain seq x y z
N MET A 1 28.15 13.66 -2.38
CA MET A 1 26.73 14.08 -2.32
C MET A 1 25.89 12.99 -1.67
N TYR A 2 25.78 11.80 -2.28
CA TYR A 2 25.03 10.65 -1.72
C TYR A 2 25.33 10.37 -0.24
N ASP A 3 26.61 10.19 0.14
CA ASP A 3 26.97 9.87 1.54
C ASP A 3 26.58 10.97 2.53
N ALA A 4 26.64 12.24 2.12
CA ALA A 4 26.24 13.38 2.95
C ALA A 4 24.70 13.42 3.14
N MET A 5 23.94 13.17 2.08
CA MET A 5 22.47 13.07 2.17
C MET A 5 22.05 11.86 3.02
N LYS A 6 22.73 10.72 2.84
CA LYS A 6 22.52 9.52 3.66
C LYS A 6 22.75 9.81 5.14
N GLN A 7 23.83 10.53 5.48
CA GLN A 7 24.11 10.92 6.86
C GLN A 7 23.01 11.83 7.45
N LYS A 8 22.56 12.84 6.70
CA LYS A 8 21.45 13.70 7.13
C LYS A 8 20.17 12.89 7.39
N LEU A 9 19.82 11.99 6.47
CA LEU A 9 18.63 11.15 6.61
C LEU A 9 18.75 10.17 7.79
N LYS A 10 19.94 9.64 8.09
CA LYS A 10 20.17 8.83 9.31
C LYS A 10 19.84 9.61 10.57
N GLU A 11 20.24 10.88 10.66
CA GLU A 11 19.96 11.74 11.81
C GLU A 11 18.45 11.99 11.97
N GLU A 12 17.75 12.24 10.85
CA GLU A 12 16.28 12.41 10.83
C GLU A 12 15.54 11.12 11.24
N LEU A 13 15.98 9.96 10.75
CA LEU A 13 15.35 8.67 11.04
C LEU A 13 15.63 8.16 12.45
N ALA A 14 16.75 8.54 13.07
CA ALA A 14 17.14 8.06 14.41
C ALA A 14 16.09 8.35 15.49
N HIS A 15 15.32 9.42 15.30
CA HIS A 15 14.32 9.88 16.27
C HIS A 15 12.94 9.22 16.04
N ASN A 16 12.73 8.61 14.88
CA ASN A 16 11.45 8.04 14.48
C ASN A 16 11.47 6.51 14.59
N ARG A 17 10.32 5.93 14.90
CA ARG A 17 10.08 4.50 14.66
C ARG A 17 9.56 4.38 13.22
N VAL A 18 10.07 3.39 12.50
CA VAL A 18 9.91 3.32 11.04
C VAL A 18 9.19 2.04 10.63
N CYS A 19 8.33 2.16 9.62
CA CYS A 19 7.75 1.03 8.90
C CYS A 19 8.51 0.85 7.58
N LEU A 20 8.76 -0.39 7.16
CA LEU A 20 9.51 -0.67 5.95
C LEU A 20 8.63 -1.33 4.89
N THR A 21 8.91 -1.07 3.62
CA THR A 21 8.55 -2.00 2.53
C THR A 21 9.81 -2.60 1.96
N THR A 22 9.74 -3.90 1.64
CA THR A 22 10.79 -4.55 0.85
C THR A 22 10.19 -5.47 -0.19
N ASP A 23 10.85 -5.51 -1.35
CA ASP A 23 10.53 -6.42 -2.42
C ASP A 23 11.82 -6.79 -3.18
N THR A 24 11.74 -7.85 -3.97
CA THR A 24 12.86 -8.37 -4.76
C THR A 24 12.49 -8.47 -6.23
N TRP A 25 13.42 -8.07 -7.10
CA TRP A 25 13.23 -8.05 -8.55
C TRP A 25 14.44 -8.64 -9.26
N THR A 26 14.21 -9.37 -10.35
CA THR A 26 15.27 -9.84 -11.23
C THR A 26 15.28 -8.96 -12.48
N SER A 27 16.42 -8.31 -12.71
CA SER A 27 16.64 -7.46 -13.89
C SER A 27 16.78 -8.27 -15.18
N VAL A 28 16.69 -7.59 -16.32
CA VAL A 28 16.93 -8.17 -17.66
C VAL A 28 18.34 -8.73 -17.83
N GLN A 29 19.28 -8.30 -16.98
CA GLN A 29 20.66 -8.79 -16.93
C GLN A 29 20.80 -10.05 -16.06
N ASN A 30 19.70 -10.64 -15.60
CA ASN A 30 19.66 -11.75 -14.63
C ASN A 30 20.33 -11.43 -13.27
N ILE A 31 20.39 -10.15 -12.89
CA ILE A 31 20.83 -9.72 -11.56
C ILE A 31 19.62 -9.53 -10.66
N ASN A 32 19.64 -10.11 -9.46
CA ASN A 32 18.59 -9.92 -8.46
C ASN A 32 18.90 -8.69 -7.61
N TYR A 33 17.88 -7.85 -7.42
CA TYR A 33 17.91 -6.67 -6.58
C TYR A 33 16.87 -6.78 -5.46
N MET A 34 17.15 -6.11 -4.35
CA MET A 34 16.25 -5.91 -3.22
C MET A 34 16.16 -4.42 -2.92
N VAL A 35 14.94 -3.93 -2.75
CA VAL A 35 14.68 -2.55 -2.33
C VAL A 35 14.24 -2.52 -0.89
N ILE A 36 14.70 -1.52 -0.15
CA ILE A 36 14.22 -1.19 1.19
C ILE A 36 13.76 0.26 1.15
N THR A 37 12.51 0.50 1.56
CA THR A 37 11.94 1.84 1.67
C THR A 37 11.40 2.05 3.07
N ALA A 38 11.75 3.17 3.68
CA ALA A 38 11.25 3.62 4.96
C ALA A 38 9.98 4.47 4.79
N HIS A 39 9.05 4.29 5.72
CA HIS A 39 7.80 5.03 5.84
C HIS A 39 7.67 5.48 7.30
N PHE A 40 7.48 6.78 7.50
CA PHE A 40 7.34 7.36 8.83
C PHE A 40 6.58 8.68 8.75
N ILE A 41 5.94 9.08 9.84
CA ILE A 41 5.34 10.40 9.97
C ILE A 41 6.29 11.28 10.77
N ASP A 42 6.49 12.54 10.37
CA ASP A 42 7.40 13.48 11.05
C ASP A 42 6.73 14.23 12.22
N GLY A 43 7.43 15.19 12.82
CA GLY A 43 6.89 16.04 13.89
C GLY A 43 5.71 16.93 13.46
N ASP A 44 5.62 17.22 12.16
CA ASP A 44 4.60 18.07 11.55
C ASP A 44 3.40 17.29 11.02
N TRP A 45 3.35 15.98 11.25
CA TRP A 45 2.31 15.06 10.79
C TRP A 45 2.28 14.87 9.27
N ASN A 46 3.42 15.02 8.60
CA ASN A 46 3.58 14.66 7.20
C ASN A 46 4.06 13.21 7.09
N LEU A 47 3.42 12.44 6.20
CA LEU A 47 3.85 11.08 5.88
C LEU A 47 5.00 11.13 4.86
N HIS A 48 6.12 10.56 5.24
CA HIS A 48 7.32 10.45 4.41
C HIS A 48 7.51 9.03 3.89
N LYS A 49 8.02 8.95 2.65
CA LYS A 49 8.46 7.72 2.00
C LYS A 49 9.84 7.93 1.42
N THR A 50 10.81 7.15 1.88
CA THR A 50 12.22 7.32 1.49
C THR A 50 12.91 6.00 1.20
N VAL A 51 13.52 5.87 0.03
CA VAL A 51 14.26 4.68 -0.40
C VAL A 51 15.61 4.64 0.30
N LEU A 52 15.84 3.62 1.11
CA LEU A 52 17.07 3.44 1.88
C LEU A 52 18.12 2.67 1.10
N ASN A 53 17.71 1.60 0.41
CA ASN A 53 18.64 0.74 -0.31
C ASN A 53 18.03 0.25 -1.61
N PHE A 54 18.89 0.11 -2.62
CA PHE A 54 18.65 -0.62 -3.86
C PHE A 54 19.86 -1.54 -4.08
N CYS A 55 19.81 -2.71 -3.47
CA CYS A 55 21.00 -3.55 -3.27
C CYS A 55 20.90 -4.87 -4.02
N VAL A 56 22.04 -5.41 -4.46
CA VAL A 56 22.09 -6.72 -5.13
C VAL A 56 21.95 -7.83 -4.10
N ILE A 57 21.15 -8.83 -4.41
CA ILE A 57 20.96 -10.03 -3.61
C ILE A 57 21.35 -11.27 -4.40
N SER A 58 21.91 -12.28 -3.74
CA SER A 58 22.36 -13.49 -4.44
C SER A 58 21.21 -14.37 -4.90
N ASN A 59 20.08 -14.37 -4.18
CA ASN A 59 18.91 -15.20 -4.49
C ASN A 59 17.69 -14.73 -3.68
N HIS A 60 16.51 -15.25 -4.03
CA HIS A 60 15.23 -14.92 -3.39
C HIS A 60 14.88 -15.80 -2.17
N LYS A 61 15.85 -16.48 -1.54
CA LYS A 61 15.61 -17.33 -0.35
C LYS A 61 15.49 -16.46 0.90
N GLY A 62 14.56 -16.83 1.78
CA GLY A 62 14.26 -16.06 2.99
C GLY A 62 15.46 -15.75 3.89
N ASN A 63 16.39 -16.69 4.08
CA ASN A 63 17.60 -16.46 4.87
C ASN A 63 18.54 -15.42 4.23
N SER A 64 18.64 -15.40 2.90
CA SER A 64 19.44 -14.40 2.18
C SER A 64 18.80 -13.01 2.30
N ILE A 65 17.48 -12.92 2.17
CA ILE A 65 16.72 -11.69 2.35
C ILE A 65 16.87 -11.17 3.78
N GLY A 66 16.67 -12.04 4.79
CA GLY A 66 16.78 -11.67 6.21
C GLY A 66 18.17 -11.15 6.59
N LYS A 67 19.24 -11.80 6.13
CA LYS A 67 20.63 -11.35 6.34
C LYS A 67 20.93 -10.00 5.68
N LEU A 68 20.42 -9.80 4.46
CA LEU A 68 20.63 -8.53 3.77
C LEU A 68 19.85 -7.39 4.44
N LEU A 69 18.61 -7.64 4.86
CA LEU A 69 17.83 -6.70 5.68
C LEU A 69 18.57 -6.36 6.98
N GLU A 70 19.08 -7.35 7.70
CA GLU A 70 19.88 -7.14 8.92
C GLU A 70 21.09 -6.22 8.64
N SER A 71 21.86 -6.53 7.60
CA SER A 71 23.04 -5.75 7.21
C SER A 71 22.69 -4.31 6.85
N CYS A 72 21.60 -4.09 6.12
CA CYS A 72 21.15 -2.74 5.76
C CYS A 72 20.72 -1.97 7.01
N LEU A 73 19.94 -2.57 7.90
CA LEU A 73 19.48 -1.91 9.13
C LEU A 73 20.64 -1.53 10.05
N LEU A 74 21.65 -2.39 10.17
CA LEU A 74 22.88 -2.07 10.91
C LEU A 74 23.66 -0.91 10.26
N ASP A 75 23.78 -0.89 8.93
CA ASP A 75 24.43 0.20 8.20
C ASP A 75 23.66 1.53 8.38
N TRP A 76 22.34 1.49 8.52
CA TRP A 76 21.51 2.66 8.80
C TRP A 76 21.41 3.03 10.30
N ASP A 77 22.04 2.26 11.22
CA ASP A 77 21.86 2.33 12.68
C ASP A 77 20.36 2.34 13.10
N MET A 78 19.53 1.60 12.37
CA MET A 78 18.10 1.54 12.57
C MET A 78 17.71 0.37 13.48
N LYS A 79 17.31 0.70 14.70
CA LYS A 79 16.89 -0.29 15.71
C LYS A 79 15.39 -0.29 16.00
N LYS A 80 14.68 0.79 15.64
CA LYS A 80 13.25 1.01 15.94
C LYS A 80 12.38 0.72 14.72
N ILE A 81 12.14 -0.56 14.45
CA ILE A 81 11.24 -0.99 13.36
C ILE A 81 9.88 -1.38 13.95
N LEU A 82 8.79 -0.88 13.37
CA LEU A 82 7.44 -1.32 13.74
C LEU A 82 6.99 -2.49 12.88
N THR A 83 6.96 -2.30 11.56
CA THR A 83 6.53 -3.31 10.58
C THR A 83 7.44 -3.37 9.36
N ILE A 84 7.37 -4.50 8.67
CA ILE A 84 7.94 -4.71 7.34
C ILE A 84 6.84 -5.30 6.45
N THR A 85 6.41 -4.53 5.47
CA THR A 85 5.46 -4.92 4.43
C THR A 85 6.19 -5.59 3.27
N THR A 86 5.77 -6.80 2.92
CA THR A 86 6.38 -7.62 1.86
C THR A 86 5.31 -8.29 0.99
N ASN A 87 5.69 -8.76 -0.19
CA ASN A 87 4.80 -9.58 -1.01
C ASN A 87 4.47 -10.93 -0.31
N ASN A 88 3.54 -11.71 -0.87
CA ASN A 88 3.04 -12.93 -0.23
C ASN A 88 3.91 -14.18 -0.44
N ALA A 89 5.15 -14.04 -0.90
CA ALA A 89 6.07 -15.16 -1.02
C ALA A 89 6.41 -15.75 0.36
N SER A 90 6.43 -17.09 0.46
CA SER A 90 6.75 -17.79 1.70
C SER A 90 8.19 -17.57 2.18
N SER A 91 9.09 -17.16 1.29
CA SER A 91 10.45 -16.74 1.63
C SER A 91 10.46 -15.54 2.59
N ASN A 92 9.52 -14.60 2.45
CA ASN A 92 9.47 -13.41 3.29
C ASN A 92 9.15 -13.75 4.75
N THR A 93 8.28 -14.72 5.02
CA THR A 93 8.03 -15.19 6.39
C THR A 93 9.33 -15.64 7.05
N LYS A 94 10.14 -16.47 6.36
CA LYS A 94 11.45 -16.90 6.87
C LYS A 94 12.44 -15.74 7.06
N ALA A 95 12.38 -14.73 6.20
CA ALA A 95 13.22 -13.54 6.31
C ALA A 95 12.87 -12.71 7.54
N ILE A 96 11.57 -12.51 7.81
CA ILE A 96 11.10 -11.78 8.98
C ILE A 96 11.37 -12.56 10.26
N ASP A 97 11.18 -13.88 10.28
CA ASP A 97 11.50 -14.71 11.46
C ASP A 97 12.99 -14.65 11.81
N TYR A 98 13.85 -14.68 10.78
CA TYR A 98 15.28 -14.45 10.96
C TYR A 98 15.56 -13.10 11.60
N LEU A 99 14.98 -12.03 11.06
CA LEU A 99 15.21 -10.68 11.52
C LEU A 99 14.70 -10.46 12.96
N LYS A 100 13.52 -10.99 13.30
CA LYS A 100 12.98 -10.97 14.68
C LYS A 100 13.96 -11.60 15.66
N SER A 101 14.53 -12.76 15.32
CA SER A 101 15.52 -13.43 16.17
C SER A 101 16.77 -12.56 16.40
N LYS A 102 17.22 -11.81 15.39
CA LYS A 102 18.39 -10.92 15.52
C LYS A 102 18.07 -9.66 16.30
N MET A 103 16.97 -8.99 15.98
CA MET A 103 16.56 -7.75 16.62
C MET A 103 16.22 -7.91 18.10
N GLY A 104 15.83 -9.12 18.53
CA GLY A 104 15.65 -9.43 19.96
C GLY A 104 16.92 -9.24 20.81
N HIS A 105 18.10 -9.22 20.19
CA HIS A 105 19.38 -8.98 20.87
C HIS A 105 19.88 -7.52 20.76
N TRP A 106 19.19 -6.65 20.03
CA TRP A 106 19.64 -5.28 19.76
C TRP A 106 19.35 -4.26 20.88
N GLY A 107 18.69 -4.70 21.95
CA GLY A 107 18.37 -3.89 23.14
C GLY A 107 16.87 -3.77 23.41
N ASN A 108 16.52 -3.26 24.60
CA ASN A 108 15.13 -3.07 25.02
C ASN A 108 14.40 -2.05 24.11
N GLY A 109 13.20 -2.41 23.64
CA GLY A 109 12.33 -1.54 22.83
C GLY A 109 12.57 -1.56 21.31
N SER A 110 13.47 -2.43 20.80
CA SER A 110 13.68 -2.62 19.35
C SER A 110 12.44 -3.23 18.68
N LEU A 111 11.88 -4.29 19.27
CA LEU A 111 10.74 -5.03 18.78
C LEU A 111 9.48 -4.73 19.60
N VAL A 112 8.53 -4.01 18.97
CA VAL A 112 7.22 -3.74 19.56
C VAL A 112 6.44 -5.04 19.72
N LEU A 113 5.97 -5.31 20.94
CA LEU A 113 5.25 -6.53 21.31
C LEU A 113 5.94 -7.80 20.81
N GLU A 114 7.26 -7.90 21.05
CA GLU A 114 8.12 -9.02 20.63
C GLU A 114 8.13 -9.25 19.10
N GLY A 115 7.74 -8.23 18.33
CA GLY A 115 7.62 -8.31 16.88
C GLY A 115 6.40 -9.12 16.41
N LYS A 116 5.43 -9.43 17.28
CA LYS A 116 4.23 -10.21 16.92
C LYS A 116 3.56 -9.70 15.64
N TYR A 117 3.47 -8.38 15.48
CA TYR A 117 2.82 -7.71 14.36
C TYR A 117 3.77 -7.16 13.30
N MET A 118 5.05 -7.55 13.33
CA MET A 118 6.09 -6.99 12.46
C MET A 118 5.88 -7.34 10.97
N HIS A 119 5.32 -8.50 10.63
CA HIS A 119 5.13 -8.90 9.23
C HIS A 119 3.79 -8.39 8.71
N ILE A 120 3.81 -7.50 7.72
CA ILE A 120 2.64 -7.08 6.96
C ILE A 120 2.71 -7.69 5.56
N ARG A 121 1.59 -8.25 5.11
CA ARG A 121 1.43 -8.79 3.76
C ARG A 121 0.89 -7.70 2.85
N CYS A 122 1.47 -7.57 1.66
CA CYS A 122 1.05 -6.58 0.67
C CYS A 122 -0.40 -6.83 0.23
N CYS A 123 -1.32 -5.96 0.63
CA CYS A 123 -2.74 -6.08 0.28
C CYS A 123 -2.98 -5.94 -1.23
N ALA A 124 -2.28 -5.01 -1.91
CA ALA A 124 -2.37 -4.87 -3.37
C ALA A 124 -1.97 -6.17 -4.10
N HIS A 125 -0.97 -6.89 -3.59
CA HIS A 125 -0.59 -8.20 -4.13
C HIS A 125 -1.66 -9.27 -3.85
N ILE A 126 -2.30 -9.26 -2.67
CA ILE A 126 -3.45 -10.14 -2.37
C ILE A 126 -4.58 -9.88 -3.35
N VAL A 127 -4.96 -8.62 -3.55
CA VAL A 127 -6.03 -8.23 -4.48
C VAL A 127 -5.72 -8.69 -5.90
N ASN A 128 -4.48 -8.46 -6.37
CA ASN A 128 -4.04 -8.98 -7.67
C ASN A 128 -4.16 -10.51 -7.77
N LEU A 129 -3.80 -11.25 -6.72
CA LEU A 129 -3.95 -12.71 -6.72
C LEU A 129 -5.41 -13.16 -6.75
N ILE A 130 -6.31 -12.44 -6.08
CA ILE A 130 -7.75 -12.71 -6.08
C ILE A 130 -8.33 -12.48 -7.47
N VAL A 131 -8.17 -11.26 -8.01
CA VAL A 131 -8.74 -10.88 -9.30
C VAL A 131 -8.18 -11.75 -10.42
N ARG A 132 -6.87 -11.98 -10.48
CA ARG A 132 -6.26 -12.82 -11.52
C ARG A 132 -6.77 -14.26 -11.51
N ASP A 133 -7.13 -14.80 -10.34
CA ASP A 133 -7.69 -16.15 -10.27
C ASP A 133 -9.10 -16.22 -10.85
N GLY A 134 -9.89 -15.16 -10.67
CA GLY A 134 -11.17 -14.96 -11.34
C GLY A 134 -11.00 -14.80 -12.85
N LEU A 135 -10.09 -13.92 -13.28
CA LEU A 135 -9.89 -13.58 -14.70
C LEU A 135 -9.55 -14.78 -15.60
N LYS A 136 -9.03 -15.88 -15.05
CA LYS A 136 -8.77 -17.13 -15.80
C LYS A 136 -10.02 -17.70 -16.47
N LYS A 137 -11.21 -17.47 -15.89
CA LYS A 137 -12.48 -17.98 -16.44
C LYS A 137 -12.94 -17.21 -17.67
N VAL A 138 -12.39 -16.02 -17.87
CA VAL A 138 -12.84 -15.04 -18.87
C VAL A 138 -11.72 -14.64 -19.82
N GLU A 139 -10.60 -15.36 -19.72
CA GLU A 139 -9.37 -15.09 -20.45
C GLU A 139 -9.59 -15.03 -21.96
N LYS A 140 -10.48 -15.89 -22.49
CA LYS A 140 -10.83 -15.89 -23.92
C LYS A 140 -11.45 -14.56 -24.35
N SER A 141 -12.51 -14.10 -23.67
CA SER A 141 -13.17 -12.83 -24.00
C SER A 141 -12.23 -11.64 -23.85
N ILE A 142 -11.39 -11.64 -22.81
CA ILE A 142 -10.35 -10.63 -22.64
C ILE A 142 -9.35 -10.67 -23.80
N LEU A 143 -8.96 -11.85 -24.27
CA LEU A 143 -8.03 -12.01 -25.37
C LEU A 143 -8.61 -11.53 -26.70
N CYS A 144 -9.89 -11.81 -26.98
CA CYS A 144 -10.61 -11.26 -28.15
C CYS A 144 -10.54 -9.73 -28.16
N ILE A 145 -10.94 -9.09 -27.06
CA ILE A 145 -10.96 -7.61 -26.94
C ILE A 145 -9.54 -7.05 -26.99
N ARG A 146 -8.58 -7.69 -26.33
CA ARG A 146 -7.16 -7.30 -26.37
C ARG A 146 -6.61 -7.33 -27.80
N ASN A 147 -6.93 -8.36 -28.57
CA ASN A 147 -6.47 -8.48 -29.96
C ASN A 147 -7.10 -7.43 -30.87
N ALA A 148 -8.35 -7.05 -30.62
CA ALA A 148 -9.00 -5.93 -31.29
C ALA A 148 -8.33 -4.59 -30.96
N VAL A 149 -8.03 -4.33 -29.67
CA VAL A 149 -7.27 -3.14 -29.25
C VAL A 149 -5.87 -3.13 -29.86
N LYS A 150 -5.19 -4.27 -29.87
CA LYS A 150 -3.86 -4.45 -30.47
C LYS A 150 -3.88 -4.12 -31.96
N TYR A 151 -4.92 -4.52 -32.71
CA TYR A 151 -5.08 -4.14 -34.11
C TYR A 151 -5.08 -2.63 -34.30
N VAL A 152 -5.93 -1.91 -33.55
CA VAL A 152 -6.06 -0.45 -33.63
C VAL A 152 -4.74 0.23 -33.31
N ARG A 153 -3.99 -0.30 -32.33
CA ARG A 153 -2.72 0.26 -31.86
C ARG A 153 -1.52 -0.10 -32.74
N PHE A 154 -1.66 -1.06 -33.65
CA PHE A 154 -0.54 -1.62 -34.42
C PHE A 154 0.07 -0.64 -35.43
N SER A 155 -0.73 0.27 -36.00
CA SER A 155 -0.21 1.30 -36.92
C SER A 155 -1.03 2.59 -36.89
N PRO A 156 -0.42 3.75 -37.23
CA PRO A 156 -1.14 5.01 -37.33
C PRO A 156 -2.35 4.96 -38.28
N LYS A 157 -2.22 4.20 -39.37
CA LYS A 157 -3.31 4.02 -40.36
C LYS A 157 -4.51 3.30 -39.76
N ARG A 158 -4.29 2.18 -39.05
CA ARG A 158 -5.36 1.44 -38.37
C ARG A 158 -6.05 2.28 -37.30
N LEU A 159 -5.28 3.11 -36.59
CA LEU A 159 -5.84 4.07 -35.62
C LEU A 159 -6.71 5.15 -36.30
N GLU A 160 -6.32 5.64 -37.46
CA GLU A 160 -7.11 6.60 -38.24
C GLU A 160 -8.42 5.98 -38.76
N ASP A 161 -8.35 4.75 -39.27
CA ASP A 161 -9.53 3.99 -39.73
C ASP A 161 -10.51 3.75 -38.56
N PHE A 162 -10.00 3.37 -37.39
CA PHE A 162 -10.81 3.26 -36.17
C PHE A 162 -11.46 4.59 -35.78
N LYS A 163 -10.73 5.71 -35.82
CA LYS A 163 -11.28 7.05 -35.54
C LYS A 163 -12.40 7.43 -36.53
N SER A 164 -12.29 7.01 -37.79
CA SER A 164 -13.38 7.16 -38.77
C SER A 164 -14.62 6.38 -38.34
N CYS A 165 -14.47 5.13 -37.91
CA CYS A 165 -15.58 4.34 -37.36
C CYS A 165 -16.22 5.00 -36.12
N VAL A 166 -15.42 5.50 -35.18
CA VAL A 166 -15.89 6.25 -34.00
C VAL A 166 -16.74 7.46 -34.39
N LYS A 167 -16.29 8.23 -35.39
CA LYS A 167 -17.04 9.38 -35.92
C LYS A 167 -18.36 8.97 -36.58
N ASN A 168 -18.34 7.90 -37.37
CA ASN A 168 -19.53 7.44 -38.09
C ASN A 168 -20.58 6.82 -37.16
N GLU A 169 -20.16 6.18 -36.07
CA GLU A 169 -21.02 5.69 -34.98
C GLU A 169 -21.45 6.80 -34.00
N GLN A 170 -21.04 8.05 -34.25
CA GLN A 170 -21.38 9.22 -33.43
C GLN A 170 -21.02 9.05 -31.94
N ILE A 171 -19.89 8.40 -31.66
CA ILE A 171 -19.42 8.17 -30.28
C ILE A 171 -18.83 9.46 -29.72
N GLU A 172 -19.42 10.00 -28.66
CA GLU A 172 -19.02 11.27 -28.03
C GLU A 172 -17.70 11.18 -27.23
N CYS A 173 -17.20 9.97 -26.97
CA CYS A 173 -16.00 9.75 -26.17
C CYS A 173 -14.74 10.27 -26.89
N LYS A 174 -14.04 11.22 -26.26
CA LYS A 174 -12.77 11.79 -26.75
C LYS A 174 -11.52 10.98 -26.39
N GLY A 175 -11.67 9.89 -25.65
CA GLY A 175 -10.56 9.02 -25.25
C GLY A 175 -10.02 8.18 -26.41
N LEU A 176 -9.02 7.35 -26.10
CA LEU A 176 -8.53 6.30 -27.00
C LEU A 176 -8.57 4.95 -26.30
N VAL A 177 -8.47 3.87 -27.09
CA VAL A 177 -8.20 2.54 -26.56
C VAL A 177 -6.76 2.45 -26.06
N VAL A 178 -6.56 1.74 -24.94
CA VAL A 178 -5.25 1.54 -24.29
C VAL A 178 -4.94 0.06 -24.20
N LEU A 179 -3.69 -0.34 -24.43
CA LEU A 179 -3.30 -1.75 -24.40
C LEU A 179 -2.90 -2.14 -22.98
N ASP A 180 -3.28 -3.34 -22.56
CA ASP A 180 -2.97 -3.79 -21.20
C ASP A 180 -1.55 -4.35 -21.04
N VAL A 181 -1.09 -4.31 -19.79
CA VAL A 181 0.04 -5.10 -19.31
C VAL A 181 -0.52 -6.40 -18.74
N ARG A 182 -0.38 -7.52 -19.47
CA ARG A 182 -0.98 -8.84 -19.12
C ARG A 182 -0.72 -9.30 -17.67
N THR A 183 0.41 -8.91 -17.08
CA THR A 183 0.79 -9.29 -15.71
C THR A 183 0.12 -8.44 -14.62
N ARG A 184 -0.53 -7.33 -14.98
CA ARG A 184 -1.14 -6.34 -14.08
C ARG A 184 -2.64 -6.21 -14.34
N TRP A 185 -3.45 -6.78 -13.46
CA TRP A 185 -4.89 -6.87 -13.65
C TRP A 185 -5.59 -5.49 -13.79
N ASN A 186 -5.11 -4.47 -13.08
CA ASN A 186 -5.63 -3.11 -13.14
C ASN A 186 -5.42 -2.47 -14.52
N SER A 187 -4.36 -2.84 -15.23
CA SER A 187 -4.16 -2.44 -16.62
C SER A 187 -5.15 -3.13 -17.56
N THR A 188 -5.44 -4.42 -17.33
CA THR A 188 -6.50 -5.14 -18.06
C THR A 188 -7.87 -4.52 -17.82
N TYR A 189 -8.19 -4.16 -16.57
CA TYR A 189 -9.42 -3.43 -16.23
C TYR A 189 -9.55 -2.12 -17.02
N MET A 190 -8.48 -1.33 -17.09
CA MET A 190 -8.47 -0.07 -17.84
C MET A 190 -8.63 -0.27 -19.35
N MET A 191 -7.97 -1.29 -19.93
CA MET A 191 -8.15 -1.66 -21.34
C MET A 191 -9.61 -2.01 -21.62
N LEU A 192 -10.22 -2.89 -20.82
CA LEU A 192 -11.63 -3.28 -21.00
C LEU A 192 -12.55 -2.07 -20.85
N LYS A 193 -12.41 -1.30 -19.77
CA LYS A 193 -13.20 -0.10 -19.51
C LYS A 193 -13.10 0.95 -20.62
N ALA A 194 -11.92 1.10 -21.23
CA ALA A 194 -11.74 1.98 -22.38
C ALA A 194 -12.36 1.39 -23.65
N ALA A 195 -12.13 0.11 -23.94
CA ALA A 195 -12.64 -0.57 -25.13
C ALA A 195 -14.17 -0.61 -25.18
N LEU A 196 -14.85 -0.80 -24.05
CA LEU A 196 -16.31 -0.82 -23.95
C LEU A 196 -16.97 0.48 -24.43
N LYS A 197 -16.29 1.64 -24.28
CA LYS A 197 -16.78 2.92 -24.79
C LYS A 197 -16.82 2.99 -26.33
N PHE A 198 -16.07 2.10 -26.99
CA PHE A 198 -15.89 2.06 -28.43
C PHE A 198 -16.42 0.77 -29.06
N GLU A 199 -17.23 -0.02 -28.34
CA GLU A 199 -17.78 -1.29 -28.80
C GLU A 199 -18.41 -1.18 -30.21
N LYS A 200 -19.25 -0.17 -30.45
CA LYS A 200 -19.87 0.07 -31.76
C LYS A 200 -18.86 0.33 -32.88
N ALA A 201 -17.76 1.02 -32.58
CA ALA A 201 -16.72 1.27 -33.57
C ALA A 201 -15.99 -0.03 -33.96
N PHE A 202 -15.77 -0.94 -32.99
CA PHE A 202 -15.22 -2.27 -33.28
C PHE A 202 -16.17 -3.13 -34.11
N TRP A 203 -17.47 -3.06 -33.86
CA TRP A 203 -18.48 -3.71 -34.71
C TRP A 203 -18.43 -3.20 -36.14
N ARG A 204 -18.41 -1.86 -36.32
CA ARG A 204 -18.34 -1.25 -37.64
C ARG A 204 -17.07 -1.64 -38.41
N MET A 205 -15.92 -1.77 -37.74
CA MET A 205 -14.70 -2.25 -38.40
C MET A 205 -14.81 -3.69 -38.92
N GLY A 206 -15.70 -4.50 -38.34
CA GLY A 206 -15.92 -5.90 -38.73
C GLY A 206 -17.06 -6.12 -39.73
N GLU A 207 -17.67 -5.07 -40.28
CA GLU A 207 -18.74 -5.20 -41.28
C GLU A 207 -18.23 -5.67 -42.65
N ASP A 208 -16.96 -5.41 -42.95
CA ASP A 208 -16.29 -5.89 -44.16
C ASP A 208 -15.60 -7.23 -43.88
N ASP A 209 -16.24 -8.33 -44.28
CA ASP A 209 -15.77 -9.71 -44.07
C ASP A 209 -14.41 -9.98 -44.74
N GLU A 210 -14.06 -9.24 -45.79
CA GLU A 210 -12.75 -9.30 -46.46
C GLU A 210 -11.80 -8.17 -46.01
N GLY A 211 -12.25 -7.36 -45.06
CA GLY A 211 -11.54 -6.20 -44.56
C GLY A 211 -10.29 -6.54 -43.74
N PRO A 212 -9.34 -5.59 -43.63
CA PRO A 212 -8.08 -5.79 -42.92
C PRO A 212 -8.25 -6.09 -41.42
N TYR A 213 -9.39 -5.74 -40.84
CA TYR A 213 -9.71 -6.05 -39.44
C TYR A 213 -10.11 -7.51 -39.26
N ILE A 214 -10.90 -8.09 -40.15
CA ILE A 214 -11.27 -9.51 -40.08
C ILE A 214 -10.07 -10.40 -40.44
N SER A 215 -9.27 -9.99 -41.44
CA SER A 215 -8.05 -10.71 -41.82
C SER A 215 -7.04 -10.82 -40.66
N TRP A 216 -6.96 -9.80 -39.81
CA TRP A 216 -6.08 -9.78 -38.62
C TRP A 216 -6.31 -10.97 -37.66
N PHE A 217 -7.53 -11.46 -37.53
CA PHE A 217 -7.84 -12.61 -36.68
C PHE A 217 -7.60 -13.95 -37.39
N SER A 218 -7.52 -13.94 -38.72
CA SER A 218 -7.19 -15.11 -39.53
C SER A 218 -5.69 -15.34 -39.69
N GLU A 219 -4.88 -14.30 -39.50
CA GLU A 219 -3.43 -14.35 -39.46
C GLU A 219 -2.90 -15.13 -38.25
N ASP A 220 -1.80 -15.84 -38.46
CA ASP A 220 -1.08 -16.52 -37.39
C ASP A 220 -0.49 -15.49 -36.40
N GLU A 221 -0.61 -15.77 -35.11
CA GLU A 221 0.13 -15.03 -34.11
C GLU A 221 1.62 -15.37 -34.24
N SER A 222 2.41 -14.46 -34.80
CA SER A 222 3.87 -14.57 -34.76
C SER A 222 4.30 -14.61 -33.29
N ASP A 223 4.83 -15.75 -32.86
CA ASP A 223 5.27 -16.03 -31.50
C ASP A 223 6.49 -15.17 -31.13
N HIS A 224 6.26 -13.88 -30.90
CA HIS A 224 7.23 -12.93 -30.42
C HIS A 224 6.69 -12.34 -29.12
N GLY A 225 6.78 -13.12 -28.05
CA GLY A 225 6.53 -12.62 -26.69
C GLY A 225 6.41 -13.70 -25.62
N ASP A 226 7.54 -13.98 -24.94
CA ASP A 226 7.67 -14.59 -23.61
C ASP A 226 7.39 -16.10 -23.46
N GLY A 227 8.36 -16.91 -23.90
CA GLY A 227 9.08 -17.85 -23.03
C GLY A 227 8.33 -18.99 -22.30
N VAL A 228 7.03 -19.20 -22.54
CA VAL A 228 6.27 -20.28 -21.91
C VAL A 228 5.52 -21.05 -22.99
N ILE A 229 6.20 -22.10 -23.47
CA ILE A 229 5.75 -23.13 -24.42
C ILE A 229 5.90 -22.74 -25.89
N MET A 230 6.99 -23.23 -26.50
CA MET A 230 7.11 -23.38 -27.96
C MET A 230 6.02 -24.33 -28.44
N SER A 231 4.90 -23.78 -28.87
CA SER A 231 3.87 -24.52 -29.60
C SER A 231 4.33 -24.60 -31.06
N HIS A 232 4.66 -25.78 -31.56
CA HIS A 232 5.00 -26.02 -32.98
C HIS A 232 3.81 -25.84 -33.95
N TYR A 233 2.69 -25.32 -33.47
CA TYR A 233 1.49 -25.04 -34.26
C TYR A 233 1.22 -23.55 -34.31
N SER A 234 0.96 -23.05 -35.52
CA SER A 234 0.48 -21.69 -35.71
C SER A 234 -0.92 -21.58 -35.10
N ARG A 235 -1.10 -20.61 -34.21
CA ARG A 235 -2.40 -20.34 -33.58
C ARG A 235 -2.93 -19.02 -34.11
N LYS A 236 -4.14 -19.06 -34.66
CA LYS A 236 -4.88 -17.86 -35.04
C LYS A 236 -5.17 -17.01 -33.80
N ARG A 237 -5.19 -15.70 -33.97
CA ARG A 237 -5.54 -14.77 -32.88
C ARG A 237 -7.00 -14.98 -32.48
N GLU A 238 -7.29 -15.06 -31.19
CA GLU A 238 -8.67 -15.10 -30.72
C GLU A 238 -9.39 -13.81 -31.10
N GLY A 239 -10.61 -13.94 -31.64
CA GLY A 239 -11.48 -12.84 -32.08
C GLY A 239 -12.02 -13.06 -33.51
N PRO A 240 -12.71 -12.07 -34.10
CA PRO A 240 -13.08 -10.77 -33.51
C PRO A 240 -13.99 -10.91 -32.28
N PRO A 241 -14.07 -9.89 -31.40
CA PRO A 241 -14.95 -9.92 -30.23
C PRO A 241 -16.42 -10.12 -30.61
N THR A 242 -17.06 -11.09 -29.97
CA THR A 242 -18.49 -11.39 -30.15
C THR A 242 -19.36 -10.61 -29.16
N ASN A 243 -20.69 -10.64 -29.34
CA ASN A 243 -21.64 -10.09 -28.35
C ASN A 243 -21.43 -10.69 -26.95
N GLU A 244 -21.09 -11.98 -26.88
CA GLU A 244 -20.79 -12.64 -25.61
C GLU A 244 -19.55 -12.05 -24.95
N ASP A 245 -18.49 -11.77 -25.72
CA ASP A 245 -17.25 -11.19 -25.21
C ASP A 245 -17.47 -9.78 -24.63
N TRP A 246 -18.29 -8.97 -25.31
CA TRP A 246 -18.64 -7.63 -24.83
C TRP A 246 -19.53 -7.67 -23.59
N ASN A 247 -20.56 -8.53 -23.57
CA ASN A 247 -21.43 -8.72 -22.40
C ASN A 247 -20.64 -9.18 -21.17
N ASN A 248 -19.73 -10.13 -21.38
CA ASN A 248 -18.80 -10.59 -20.36
C ASN A 248 -17.96 -9.39 -19.84
N ALA A 249 -17.35 -8.61 -20.74
CA ALA A 249 -16.53 -7.46 -20.35
C ALA A 249 -17.31 -6.35 -19.62
N HIS A 250 -18.54 -6.01 -20.02
CA HIS A 250 -19.41 -5.07 -19.30
C HIS A 250 -19.62 -5.51 -17.85
N THR A 251 -19.95 -6.78 -17.67
CA THR A 251 -20.20 -7.34 -16.33
C THR A 251 -18.93 -7.30 -15.47
N PHE A 252 -17.78 -7.67 -16.02
CA PHE A 252 -16.51 -7.65 -15.27
C PHE A 252 -16.05 -6.25 -14.89
N VAL A 253 -16.19 -5.27 -15.79
CA VAL A 253 -15.76 -3.90 -15.49
C VAL A 253 -16.63 -3.28 -14.40
N ASN A 254 -17.91 -3.64 -14.34
CA ASN A 254 -18.79 -3.20 -13.25
C ASN A 254 -18.38 -3.87 -11.93
N PHE A 255 -18.30 -5.21 -11.90
CA PHE A 255 -17.91 -5.96 -10.70
C PHE A 255 -16.52 -5.57 -10.17
N LEU A 256 -15.51 -5.52 -11.04
CA LEU A 256 -14.13 -5.27 -10.62
C LEU A 256 -13.89 -3.81 -10.23
N LYS A 257 -14.90 -2.94 -10.33
CA LYS A 257 -14.78 -1.53 -9.94
C LYS A 257 -14.37 -1.39 -8.47
N VAL A 258 -15.01 -2.12 -7.55
CA VAL A 258 -14.65 -2.04 -6.11
C VAL A 258 -13.20 -2.46 -5.87
N PHE A 259 -12.73 -3.50 -6.58
CA PHE A 259 -11.35 -3.96 -6.50
C PHE A 259 -10.38 -2.93 -7.07
N TYR A 260 -10.80 -2.22 -8.12
CA TYR A 260 -9.97 -1.26 -8.83
C TYR A 260 -9.79 -0.02 -7.96
N ASP A 261 -10.89 0.52 -7.45
CA ASP A 261 -10.90 1.66 -6.55
C ASP A 261 -10.11 1.34 -5.26
N THR A 262 -10.30 0.13 -4.70
CA THR A 262 -9.52 -0.36 -3.55
C THR A 262 -8.03 -0.42 -3.87
N THR A 263 -7.65 -0.94 -5.05
CA THR A 263 -6.24 -1.03 -5.44
C THR A 263 -5.62 0.35 -5.63
N LEU A 264 -6.36 1.32 -6.17
CA LEU A 264 -5.89 2.71 -6.26
C LEU A 264 -5.60 3.29 -4.87
N LYS A 265 -6.53 3.14 -3.92
CA LYS A 265 -6.33 3.56 -2.51
C LYS A 265 -5.10 2.90 -1.89
N MET A 266 -4.93 1.59 -2.07
CA MET A 266 -3.78 0.82 -1.56
C MET A 266 -2.44 1.17 -2.24
N SER A 267 -2.49 1.83 -3.40
CA SER A 267 -1.31 2.25 -4.18
C SER A 267 -0.84 3.65 -3.82
N VAL A 268 -1.61 4.41 -3.03
CA VAL A 268 -1.20 5.71 -2.50
C VAL A 268 -0.04 5.53 -1.52
N THR A 269 0.97 6.39 -1.63
CA THR A 269 2.20 6.28 -0.83
C THR A 269 2.56 7.52 -0.01
N LEU A 270 1.80 8.61 -0.16
CA LEU A 270 2.02 9.88 0.55
C LEU A 270 0.82 10.28 1.43
N HIS A 271 -0.22 9.44 1.46
CA HIS A 271 -1.34 9.57 2.39
C HIS A 271 -1.55 8.23 3.12
N PRO A 272 -1.97 8.25 4.40
CA PRO A 272 -2.18 7.02 5.16
C PRO A 272 -3.41 6.29 4.62
N ALA A 273 -3.23 5.06 4.12
CA ALA A 273 -4.34 4.20 3.69
C ALA A 273 -4.63 3.05 4.68
N PHE A 274 -3.74 2.83 5.65
CA PHE A 274 -3.79 1.65 6.51
C PHE A 274 -5.01 1.59 7.42
N HIS A 275 -5.53 2.76 7.83
CA HIS A 275 -6.68 2.87 8.73
C HIS A 275 -8.02 2.50 8.07
N THR A 276 -8.20 2.70 6.76
CA THR A 276 -9.41 2.29 6.02
C THR A 276 -9.29 0.91 5.38
N THR A 277 -8.07 0.35 5.32
CA THR A 277 -7.81 -0.90 4.59
C THR A 277 -8.69 -2.06 5.05
N PHE A 278 -9.05 -2.11 6.35
CA PHE A 278 -9.99 -3.13 6.83
C PHE A 278 -11.38 -2.97 6.20
N HIS A 279 -11.91 -1.74 6.12
CA HIS A 279 -13.18 -1.48 5.41
C HIS A 279 -13.10 -1.88 3.94
N ASP A 280 -12.01 -1.54 3.27
CA ASP A 280 -11.84 -1.87 1.86
C ASP A 280 -11.80 -3.41 1.64
N LEU A 281 -11.16 -4.17 2.53
CA LEU A 281 -11.19 -5.64 2.50
C LEU A 281 -12.60 -6.21 2.71
N ILE A 282 -13.36 -5.61 3.63
CA ILE A 282 -14.74 -6.02 3.95
C ILE A 282 -15.67 -5.68 2.78
N ALA A 283 -15.53 -4.52 2.15
CA ALA A 283 -16.32 -4.14 0.98
C ALA A 283 -16.07 -5.08 -0.21
N MET A 284 -14.81 -5.43 -0.49
CA MET A 284 -14.51 -6.43 -1.54
C MET A 284 -15.10 -7.81 -1.23
N LYS A 285 -15.21 -8.17 0.06
CA LYS A 285 -15.85 -9.42 0.47
C LYS A 285 -17.35 -9.38 0.17
N GLU A 286 -18.04 -8.30 0.57
CA GLU A 286 -19.47 -8.13 0.31
C GLU A 286 -19.77 -8.19 -1.18
N GLU A 287 -18.99 -7.49 -2.02
CA GLU A 287 -19.21 -7.51 -3.46
C GLU A 287 -19.11 -8.94 -4.05
N ILE A 288 -18.19 -9.76 -3.53
CA ILE A 288 -18.08 -11.17 -3.94
C ILE A 288 -19.30 -11.96 -3.48
N GLU A 289 -19.81 -11.71 -2.28
CA GLU A 289 -20.94 -12.42 -1.70
C GLU A 289 -22.25 -12.02 -2.40
N ASP A 290 -22.50 -10.73 -2.61
CA ASP A 290 -23.67 -10.20 -3.30
C ASP A 290 -23.80 -10.76 -4.72
N LEU A 291 -22.70 -10.79 -5.49
CA LEU A 291 -22.73 -11.36 -6.84
C LEU A 291 -22.96 -12.87 -6.88
N LEU A 292 -22.53 -13.61 -5.85
CA LEU A 292 -22.88 -15.03 -5.77
C LEU A 292 -24.38 -15.21 -5.55
N MET A 293 -24.96 -14.40 -4.66
CA MET A 293 -26.40 -14.42 -4.39
C MET A 293 -27.21 -14.05 -5.64
N GLU A 294 -26.85 -12.95 -6.32
CA GLU A 294 -27.52 -12.52 -7.55
C GLU A 294 -27.49 -13.59 -8.66
N GLU A 295 -26.37 -14.31 -8.78
CA GLU A 295 -26.25 -15.36 -9.77
C GLU A 295 -27.00 -16.63 -9.37
N GLU A 296 -27.10 -16.96 -8.07
CA GLU A 296 -27.90 -18.09 -7.57
C GLU A 296 -29.40 -17.89 -7.80
N GLU A 297 -29.90 -16.64 -7.75
CA GLU A 297 -31.30 -16.30 -7.95
C GLU A 297 -31.74 -16.28 -9.43
N LYS A 298 -30.79 -16.14 -10.38
CA LYS A 298 -31.10 -16.14 -11.82
C LYS A 298 -31.51 -17.54 -12.30
N LEU A 299 -32.79 -17.68 -12.65
CA LEU A 299 -33.41 -18.90 -13.21
C LEU A 299 -32.91 -19.27 -14.62
N SER A 300 -32.34 -18.33 -15.39
CA SER A 300 -31.83 -18.59 -16.74
C SER A 300 -30.31 -18.81 -16.74
N GLU A 301 -29.87 -20.04 -17.00
CA GLU A 301 -28.44 -20.35 -17.19
C GLU A 301 -27.96 -19.89 -18.56
N THR A 302 -27.54 -18.62 -18.66
CA THR A 302 -26.75 -18.16 -19.81
C THR A 302 -25.29 -18.60 -19.64
N GLN A 303 -24.56 -18.71 -20.75
CA GLN A 303 -23.12 -19.00 -20.70
C GLN A 303 -22.35 -17.93 -19.91
N THR A 304 -22.73 -16.65 -20.06
CA THR A 304 -22.21 -15.53 -19.26
C THR A 304 -22.47 -15.72 -17.76
N SER A 305 -23.69 -16.12 -17.35
CA SER A 305 -24.01 -16.41 -15.95
C SER A 305 -23.14 -17.54 -15.38
N LYS A 306 -22.95 -18.62 -16.14
CA LYS A 306 -22.06 -19.72 -15.72
C LYS A 306 -20.61 -19.27 -15.53
N VAL A 307 -20.09 -18.46 -16.46
CA VAL A 307 -18.74 -17.93 -16.38
C VAL A 307 -18.56 -17.00 -15.18
N LEU A 308 -19.58 -16.18 -14.86
CA LEU A 308 -19.60 -15.30 -13.70
C LEU A 308 -19.60 -16.11 -12.39
N LYS A 309 -20.49 -17.11 -12.25
CA LYS A 309 -20.52 -18.02 -11.09
C LYS A 309 -19.16 -18.64 -10.81
N ASP A 310 -18.55 -19.21 -11.83
CA ASP A 310 -17.22 -19.84 -11.74
C ASP A 310 -16.12 -18.84 -11.33
N MET A 311 -16.15 -17.64 -11.90
CA MET A 311 -15.20 -16.57 -11.60
C MET A 311 -15.35 -16.11 -10.15
N THR A 312 -16.56 -15.77 -9.72
CA THR A 312 -16.84 -15.26 -8.38
C THR A 312 -16.54 -16.32 -7.32
N PHE A 313 -16.84 -17.59 -7.60
CA PHE A 313 -16.44 -18.70 -6.74
C PHE A 313 -14.92 -18.78 -6.58
N ASN A 314 -14.15 -18.71 -7.68
CA ASN A 314 -12.69 -18.70 -7.61
C ASN A 314 -12.16 -17.51 -6.79
N MET A 315 -12.72 -16.32 -7.00
CA MET A 315 -12.35 -15.12 -6.25
C MET A 315 -12.70 -15.27 -4.76
N LYS A 316 -13.86 -15.82 -4.40
CA LYS A 316 -14.25 -16.13 -3.02
C LYS A 316 -13.27 -17.09 -2.34
N MET A 317 -12.91 -18.18 -3.02
CA MET A 317 -11.96 -19.16 -2.48
C MET A 317 -10.58 -18.54 -2.28
N LYS A 318 -10.13 -17.70 -3.21
CA LYS A 318 -8.86 -16.97 -3.10
C LYS A 318 -8.90 -15.93 -1.99
N PHE A 319 -10.00 -15.17 -1.87
CA PHE A 319 -10.21 -14.22 -0.79
C PHE A 319 -10.17 -14.92 0.56
N LYS A 320 -10.94 -16.01 0.73
CA LYS A 320 -10.96 -16.80 1.98
C LYS A 320 -9.58 -17.29 2.39
N LYS A 321 -8.75 -17.70 1.43
CA LYS A 321 -7.36 -18.15 1.69
C LYS A 321 -6.49 -17.07 2.32
N TYR A 322 -6.65 -15.80 1.95
CA TYR A 322 -5.76 -14.71 2.38
C TYR A 322 -6.38 -13.81 3.46
N CYS A 323 -7.69 -13.59 3.42
CA CYS A 323 -8.41 -12.62 4.23
C CYS A 323 -9.60 -13.22 5.01
N GLY A 324 -9.94 -14.50 4.79
CA GLY A 324 -11.14 -15.10 5.37
C GLY A 324 -11.04 -15.44 6.86
N ASP A 325 -9.83 -15.55 7.39
CA ASP A 325 -9.59 -15.83 8.81
C ASP A 325 -9.05 -14.56 9.47
N LEU A 326 -9.89 -13.92 10.29
CA LEU A 326 -9.55 -12.68 10.98
C LEU A 326 -8.41 -12.85 11.98
N ASP A 327 -8.15 -14.07 12.49
CA ASP A 327 -7.01 -14.34 13.39
C ASP A 327 -5.69 -14.40 12.63
N LYS A 328 -5.73 -14.83 11.37
CA LYS A 328 -4.56 -14.82 10.47
C LYS A 328 -4.23 -13.44 9.92
N LEU A 329 -5.20 -12.52 9.88
CA LEU A 329 -4.93 -11.12 9.55
C LEU A 329 -4.08 -10.49 10.65
N ASN A 330 -3.17 -9.60 10.24
CA ASN A 330 -2.36 -8.88 11.21
C ASN A 330 -3.26 -7.89 11.96
N GLN A 331 -3.45 -8.14 13.27
CA GLN A 331 -4.40 -7.42 14.12
C GLN A 331 -4.13 -5.91 14.21
N ILE A 332 -2.90 -5.47 13.91
CA ILE A 332 -2.57 -4.04 13.84
C ILE A 332 -3.41 -3.29 12.79
N LEU A 333 -3.94 -4.00 11.79
CA LEU A 333 -4.88 -3.47 10.80
C LEU A 333 -6.18 -2.99 11.46
N MET A 334 -6.74 -3.77 12.40
CA MET A 334 -7.93 -3.38 13.15
C MET A 334 -7.61 -2.30 14.18
N VAL A 335 -6.41 -2.31 14.77
CA VAL A 335 -5.93 -1.22 15.63
C VAL A 335 -5.89 0.11 14.86
N ALA A 336 -5.43 0.09 13.60
CA ALA A 336 -5.39 1.28 12.76
C ALA A 336 -6.79 1.86 12.49
N LEU A 337 -7.80 1.01 12.26
CA LEU A 337 -9.20 1.42 12.17
C LEU A 337 -9.67 2.07 13.47
N VAL A 338 -9.34 1.49 14.63
CA VAL A 338 -9.71 2.06 15.93
C VAL A 338 -9.09 3.44 16.14
N LEU A 339 -7.87 3.67 15.63
CA LEU A 339 -7.18 4.97 15.69
C LEU A 339 -7.75 6.00 14.69
N ASP A 340 -8.72 5.65 13.87
CA ASP A 340 -9.50 6.63 13.11
C ASP A 340 -10.66 7.16 13.97
N PRO A 341 -10.71 8.48 14.21
CA PRO A 341 -11.72 9.09 15.08
C PRO A 341 -13.15 9.01 14.52
N ARG A 342 -13.33 8.69 13.23
CA ARG A 342 -14.66 8.48 12.61
C ARG A 342 -15.25 7.11 12.97
N TYR A 343 -14.40 6.13 13.27
CA TYR A 343 -14.82 4.73 13.37
C TYR A 343 -14.68 4.18 14.79
N LYS A 344 -13.48 4.30 15.37
CA LYS A 344 -13.16 3.82 16.72
C LYS A 344 -13.58 2.35 16.95
N LEU A 345 -13.65 1.96 18.23
CA LEU A 345 -13.99 0.58 18.62
C LEU A 345 -15.45 0.21 18.31
N GLY A 346 -16.36 1.19 18.28
CA GLY A 346 -17.78 0.96 18.00
C GLY A 346 -18.03 0.49 16.57
N ASN A 347 -17.37 1.10 15.57
CA ASN A 347 -17.48 0.64 14.19
C ASN A 347 -16.87 -0.76 13.99
N LEU A 348 -15.75 -1.05 14.65
CA LEU A 348 -15.18 -2.39 14.62
C LEU A 348 -16.17 -3.43 15.14
N GLU A 349 -16.80 -3.17 16.30
CA GLU A 349 -17.83 -4.05 16.86
C GLU A 349 -18.99 -4.25 15.89
N PHE A 350 -19.51 -3.16 15.31
CA PHE A 350 -20.57 -3.23 14.30
C PHE A 350 -20.22 -4.15 13.13
N ILE A 351 -19.00 -4.03 12.58
CA ILE A 351 -18.52 -4.88 11.50
C ILE A 351 -18.34 -6.32 11.98
N LEU A 352 -17.81 -6.57 13.17
CA LEU A 352 -17.59 -7.95 13.65
C LEU A 352 -18.93 -8.67 13.93
N MET A 353 -19.94 -7.96 14.43
CA MET A 353 -21.27 -8.53 14.72
C MET A 353 -21.99 -9.04 13.48
N SER A 354 -21.77 -8.42 12.31
CA SER A 354 -22.33 -8.93 11.05
C SER A 354 -21.54 -10.09 10.45
N ARG A 355 -20.40 -10.47 11.04
CA ARG A 355 -19.44 -11.41 10.44
C ARG A 355 -19.27 -12.70 11.19
N PHE A 356 -19.35 -12.65 12.52
CA PHE A 356 -19.35 -13.87 13.31
C PHE A 356 -20.76 -14.43 13.40
N GLU A 357 -20.88 -15.74 13.20
CA GLU A 357 -22.14 -16.45 13.44
C GLU A 357 -22.53 -16.36 14.93
N ASN A 358 -21.53 -16.36 15.82
CA ASN A 358 -21.71 -16.18 17.26
C ASN A 358 -21.33 -14.75 17.70
N PRO A 359 -22.27 -13.95 18.24
CA PRO A 359 -21.99 -12.61 18.76
C PRO A 359 -20.88 -12.58 19.84
N GLU A 360 -20.73 -13.66 20.63
CA GLU A 360 -19.69 -13.72 21.67
C GLU A 360 -18.27 -13.69 21.07
N ASP A 361 -18.07 -14.29 19.90
CA ASP A 361 -16.78 -14.28 19.21
C ASP A 361 -16.43 -12.88 18.71
N ALA A 362 -17.43 -12.11 18.26
CA ALA A 362 -17.27 -10.71 17.89
C ALA A 362 -16.87 -9.85 19.10
N VAL A 363 -17.52 -10.02 20.26
CA VAL A 363 -17.16 -9.32 21.51
C VAL A 363 -15.74 -9.71 21.95
N LYS A 364 -15.40 -10.99 21.91
CA LYS A 364 -14.06 -11.49 22.25
C LYS A 364 -13.00 -10.86 21.36
N LYS A 365 -13.25 -10.79 20.05
CA LYS A 365 -12.32 -10.21 19.09
C LYS A 365 -12.16 -8.70 19.29
N LYS A 366 -13.24 -7.98 19.52
CA LYS A 366 -13.22 -6.54 19.88
C LYS A 366 -12.35 -6.29 21.12
N ASN A 367 -12.53 -7.10 22.17
CA ASN A 367 -11.76 -6.97 23.41
C ASN A 367 -10.27 -7.31 23.19
N GLU A 368 -9.96 -8.31 22.37
CA GLU A 368 -8.58 -8.60 21.97
C GLU A 368 -7.91 -7.38 21.31
N ILE A 369 -8.60 -6.69 20.39
CA ILE A 369 -8.07 -5.47 19.74
C ILE A 369 -7.87 -4.34 20.76
N LYS A 370 -8.81 -4.15 21.69
CA LYS A 370 -8.68 -3.17 22.77
C LYS A 370 -7.45 -3.47 23.64
N ASP A 371 -7.20 -4.74 23.97
CA ASP A 371 -6.05 -5.16 24.77
C ASP A 371 -4.73 -5.00 24.01
N ILE A 372 -4.71 -5.20 22.70
CA ILE A 372 -3.53 -4.90 21.86
C ILE A 372 -3.23 -3.40 21.91
N LEU A 373 -4.24 -2.55 21.78
CA LEU A 373 -4.06 -1.10 21.88
C LEU A 373 -3.53 -0.67 23.25
N LYS A 374 -4.00 -1.29 24.34
CA LYS A 374 -3.47 -1.07 25.70
C LYS A 374 -1.99 -1.48 25.82
N LYS A 375 -1.62 -2.65 25.31
CA LYS A 375 -0.21 -3.11 25.33
C LYS A 375 0.70 -2.20 24.51
N LEU A 376 0.22 -1.71 23.36
CA LEU A 376 0.94 -0.68 22.60
C LEU A 376 1.09 0.60 23.42
N TYR A 377 0.04 1.03 24.10
CA TYR A 377 0.09 2.20 24.96
C TYR A 377 1.14 2.06 26.07
N GLU A 378 1.14 0.94 26.79
CA GLU A 378 2.14 0.64 27.83
C GLU A 378 3.58 0.69 27.28
N GLU A 379 3.81 0.17 26.07
CA GLU A 379 5.14 0.13 25.46
C GLU A 379 5.63 1.50 24.95
N TYR A 380 4.72 2.39 24.54
CA TYR A 380 5.06 3.73 24.05
C TYR A 380 4.98 4.84 25.12
N ALA A 381 4.14 4.68 26.13
CA ALA A 381 3.87 5.68 27.17
C ALA A 381 4.78 5.55 28.40
N MET A 382 5.46 4.41 28.59
CA MET A 382 6.43 4.27 29.67
C MET A 382 7.62 5.22 29.47
N PRO A 383 7.89 6.15 30.41
CA PRO A 383 9.14 6.89 30.41
C PRO A 383 10.29 5.89 30.53
N LEU A 384 11.33 6.04 29.71
CA LEU A 384 12.63 5.41 29.99
C LEU A 384 12.97 5.66 31.47
N PRO A 385 13.36 4.63 32.25
CA PRO A 385 13.79 4.86 33.61
C PRO A 385 14.93 5.90 33.60
N PRO A 386 14.92 6.90 34.47
CA PRO A 386 16.08 7.78 34.61
C PRO A 386 17.30 6.90 34.91
N PRO A 387 18.46 7.17 34.30
CA PRO A 387 19.64 6.36 34.55
C PRO A 387 19.89 6.28 36.05
N LEU A 388 20.08 5.05 36.53
CA LEU A 388 20.40 4.76 37.92
C LEU A 388 21.54 5.67 38.36
N SER A 389 21.22 6.46 39.38
CA SER A 389 22.07 7.30 40.21
C SER A 389 23.57 7.04 40.10
N THR A 390 24.35 8.07 39.75
CA THR A 390 25.69 8.22 40.29
C THR A 390 25.56 8.98 41.60
N GLN A 391 25.87 8.32 42.73
CA GLN A 391 25.89 8.96 44.05
C GLN A 391 27.02 10.01 44.14
N SER A 392 26.70 11.07 44.90
CA SER A 392 27.61 12.03 45.55
C SER A 392 28.34 13.06 44.70
N SER A 393 28.00 14.34 44.88
CA SER A 393 28.68 15.15 45.90
C SER A 393 28.00 16.51 46.08
N SER A 394 27.81 16.87 47.35
CA SER A 394 27.54 18.24 47.79
C SER A 394 28.74 19.13 47.45
N TYR A 395 28.53 20.16 46.63
CA TYR A 395 29.40 21.33 46.64
C TYR A 395 28.55 22.59 46.61
N CYS A 396 28.48 23.23 47.77
CA CYS A 396 28.15 24.64 47.90
C CYS A 396 29.22 25.43 47.15
N PHE A 397 28.82 26.32 46.25
CA PHE A 397 29.64 27.45 45.86
C PHE A 397 28.81 28.72 46.03
N SER A 398 29.36 29.61 46.86
CA SER A 398 28.88 30.97 47.06
C SER A 398 29.65 31.89 46.12
N ASP A 399 28.96 32.95 45.69
CA ASP A 399 29.43 34.29 45.27
C ASP A 399 28.73 34.75 43.98
N THR A 400 27.71 35.60 44.11
CA THR A 400 27.75 37.07 44.17
C THR A 400 28.20 37.72 42.85
N THR A 401 27.21 38.21 42.09
CA THR A 401 27.25 39.56 41.51
C THR A 401 25.82 39.98 41.18
N ALA A 402 25.32 40.88 42.01
CA ALA A 402 24.07 41.57 41.80
C ALA A 402 24.25 42.63 40.70
N MET A 403 23.31 42.67 39.74
CA MET A 403 22.85 43.96 39.22
C MET A 403 21.40 44.15 39.64
N HIS A 404 21.22 45.13 40.52
CA HIS A 404 19.94 45.64 40.96
C HIS A 404 19.23 46.35 39.80
N THR A 405 18.08 45.85 39.41
CA THR A 405 16.96 46.72 39.03
C THR A 405 15.90 46.57 40.11
N SER A 406 15.77 47.62 40.91
CA SER A 406 14.76 47.80 41.94
C SER A 406 13.37 47.89 41.32
N SER A 407 12.57 46.85 41.51
CA SER A 407 11.13 47.00 41.62
C SER A 407 10.67 46.27 42.88
N SER A 408 10.65 47.03 43.98
CA SER A 408 9.94 46.70 45.19
C SER A 408 8.44 46.59 44.87
N LEU A 409 7.93 45.38 44.71
CA LEU A 409 6.52 44.99 44.87
C LEU A 409 6.42 43.45 44.85
N SER A 410 5.70 42.89 45.82
CA SER A 410 5.34 41.46 46.02
C SER A 410 6.25 40.57 46.88
N GLN A 411 6.36 40.91 48.17
CA GLN A 411 6.57 39.91 49.23
C GLN A 411 5.34 38.96 49.41
N GLY A 412 4.26 39.21 48.65
CA GLY A 412 3.11 38.32 48.49
C GLY A 412 3.16 37.59 47.15
N GLY A 413 3.56 36.31 47.17
CA GLY A 413 3.64 35.49 45.95
C GLY A 413 4.27 34.13 46.17
N LYS A 414 5.07 33.96 47.23
CA LYS A 414 5.66 32.66 47.61
C LYS A 414 4.58 31.60 47.86
N LYS A 415 3.51 31.95 48.60
CA LYS A 415 2.36 31.06 48.80
C LYS A 415 1.61 30.76 47.50
N ARG A 416 1.43 31.73 46.60
CA ARG A 416 0.80 31.49 45.28
C ARG A 416 1.64 30.56 44.42
N ARG A 417 2.95 30.81 44.28
CA ARG A 417 3.88 29.91 43.57
C ARG A 417 3.89 28.52 44.19
N GLN A 418 3.97 28.40 45.51
CA GLN A 418 3.93 27.11 46.20
C GLN A 418 2.58 26.39 46.02
N MET A 419 1.47 27.13 46.00
CA MET A 419 0.14 26.58 45.73
C MET A 419 0.00 26.15 44.27
N THR A 420 0.57 26.89 43.31
CA THR A 420 0.65 26.50 41.89
C THR A 420 1.55 25.29 41.70
N GLU A 421 2.66 25.19 42.44
CA GLU A 421 3.58 24.05 42.42
C GLU A 421 2.94 22.80 43.05
N ASN A 422 2.23 22.97 44.16
CA ASN A 422 1.47 21.90 44.82
C ASN A 422 0.28 21.47 43.96
N TRP A 423 -0.41 22.42 43.30
CA TRP A 423 -1.45 22.12 42.32
C TRP A 423 -0.85 21.36 41.14
N ARG A 424 0.27 21.79 40.56
CA ARG A 424 0.99 21.05 39.52
C ARG A 424 1.36 19.64 39.97
N LYS A 425 1.90 19.46 41.18
CA LYS A 425 2.24 18.14 41.73
C LYS A 425 1.01 17.26 41.93
N TYR A 426 -0.10 17.84 42.40
CA TYR A 426 -1.38 17.15 42.53
C TYR A 426 -1.96 16.77 41.15
N THR A 427 -1.94 17.68 40.17
CA THR A 427 -2.37 17.40 38.80
C THR A 427 -1.48 16.36 38.13
N ILE A 428 -0.16 16.37 38.32
CA ILE A 428 0.75 15.35 37.79
C ILE A 428 0.45 13.98 38.43
N ALA A 429 0.25 13.93 39.75
CA ALA A 429 -0.11 12.68 40.44
C ALA A 429 -1.48 12.15 39.98
N ASN A 430 -2.42 13.04 39.68
CA ASN A 430 -3.72 12.69 39.12
C ASN A 430 -3.64 12.34 37.62
N ASP A 431 -2.75 12.99 36.87
CA ASP A 431 -2.49 12.73 35.44
C ASP A 431 -1.89 11.34 35.25
N VAL A 432 -1.06 10.86 36.18
CA VAL A 432 -0.60 9.47 36.20
C VAL A 432 -1.76 8.48 36.33
N MET A 433 -2.81 8.84 37.07
CA MET A 433 -4.08 8.10 37.10
C MET A 433 -4.92 8.29 35.81
N VAL A 434 -4.84 9.46 35.16
CA VAL A 434 -5.51 9.77 33.88
C VAL A 434 -4.87 9.05 32.67
N LEU A 435 -3.61 8.62 32.76
CA LEU A 435 -2.94 7.84 31.69
C LEU A 435 -3.61 6.47 31.45
N GLU A 436 -4.15 5.80 32.49
CA GLU A 436 -5.02 4.62 32.29
C GLU A 436 -6.37 4.98 31.63
N HIS A 437 -6.82 6.23 31.76
CA HIS A 437 -8.08 6.72 31.21
C HIS A 437 -8.00 7.27 29.78
N GLU A 438 -6.82 7.43 29.17
CA GLU A 438 -6.71 8.05 27.84
C GLU A 438 -7.42 7.23 26.75
N ILE A 439 -7.19 5.91 26.74
CA ILE A 439 -7.80 4.97 25.78
C ILE A 439 -9.32 4.98 25.95
N ASP A 440 -9.81 4.86 27.18
CA ASP A 440 -11.25 4.85 27.45
C ASP A 440 -11.89 6.20 27.11
N ARG A 441 -11.20 7.32 27.37
CA ARG A 441 -11.64 8.66 26.95
C ARG A 441 -11.75 8.75 25.43
N TYR A 442 -10.71 8.39 24.69
CA TYR A 442 -10.74 8.43 23.22
C TYR A 442 -11.87 7.57 22.62
N ILE A 443 -12.07 6.36 23.16
CA ILE A 443 -13.13 5.44 22.70
C ILE A 443 -14.52 5.99 23.00
N THR A 444 -14.72 6.65 24.15
CA THR A 444 -16.03 7.16 24.59
C THR A 444 -16.37 8.51 23.99
N ASP A 445 -15.36 9.31 23.64
CA ASP A 445 -15.55 10.57 22.96
C ASP A 445 -16.37 10.40 21.67
N PRO A 446 -17.18 11.39 21.27
CA PRO A 446 -17.95 11.35 20.02
C PRO A 446 -17.07 11.00 18.82
N ILE A 447 -17.66 10.26 17.86
CA ILE A 447 -17.03 10.03 16.56
C ILE A 447 -17.10 11.30 15.72
N GLU A 448 -16.15 11.44 14.80
CA GLU A 448 -16.19 12.46 13.75
C GLU A 448 -17.06 12.02 12.58
N ASP A 449 -17.59 12.99 11.83
CA ASP A 449 -18.41 12.72 10.64
C ASP A 449 -17.61 12.04 9.51
N VAL A 450 -18.25 11.12 8.81
CA VAL A 450 -17.68 10.46 7.63
C VAL A 450 -17.87 11.36 6.42
N VAL A 451 -16.86 12.19 6.15
CA VAL A 451 -16.77 13.06 4.97
C VAL A 451 -15.67 12.59 4.00
N ASP A 452 -15.84 12.86 2.71
CA ASP A 452 -14.93 12.38 1.65
C ASP A 452 -13.50 12.93 1.79
N GLU A 453 -13.34 14.17 2.27
CA GLU A 453 -12.04 14.85 2.41
C GLU A 453 -11.52 14.89 3.85
N PHE A 454 -11.67 13.80 4.62
CA PHE A 454 -11.16 13.74 5.99
C PHE A 454 -9.66 13.44 6.05
N ASP A 455 -8.87 14.36 6.61
CA ASP A 455 -7.44 14.18 6.86
C ASP A 455 -7.18 13.70 8.30
N VAL A 456 -6.94 12.39 8.44
CA VAL A 456 -6.66 11.74 9.72
C VAL A 456 -5.37 12.25 10.38
N LEU A 457 -4.33 12.61 9.60
CA LEU A 457 -3.07 13.10 10.16
C LEU A 457 -3.25 14.50 10.72
N LYS A 458 -3.98 15.36 10.00
CA LYS A 458 -4.35 16.68 10.50
C LYS A 458 -5.22 16.61 11.74
N TRP A 459 -6.16 15.67 11.81
CA TRP A 459 -6.97 15.47 13.01
C TRP A 459 -6.10 15.11 14.22
N TRP A 460 -5.17 14.17 14.06
CA TRP A 460 -4.25 13.79 15.13
C TRP A 460 -3.23 14.90 15.46
N LYS A 461 -2.83 15.73 14.50
CA LYS A 461 -2.00 16.93 14.76
C LYS A 461 -2.70 17.90 15.71
N LEU A 462 -4.00 18.11 15.52
CA LEU A 462 -4.80 19.06 16.31
C LEU A 462 -5.24 18.46 17.65
N ASN A 463 -5.62 17.18 17.68
CA ASN A 463 -6.17 16.52 18.85
C ASN A 463 -5.13 15.70 19.65
N GLY A 464 -3.92 15.55 19.14
CA GLY A 464 -2.88 14.75 19.79
C GLY A 464 -2.46 15.29 21.16
N VAL A 465 -2.64 16.58 21.41
CA VAL A 465 -2.43 17.18 22.75
C VAL A 465 -3.44 16.62 23.77
N LYS A 466 -4.66 16.28 23.33
CA LYS A 466 -5.70 15.63 24.16
C LYS A 466 -5.41 14.14 24.37
N TYR A 467 -4.65 13.52 23.48
CA TYR A 467 -4.36 12.09 23.47
C TYR A 467 -2.87 11.81 23.21
N PRO A 468 -1.97 12.21 24.14
CA PRO A 468 -0.54 12.20 23.88
C PRO A 468 0.03 10.80 23.62
N GLY A 469 -0.41 9.78 24.38
CA GLY A 469 0.08 8.42 24.18
C GLY A 469 -0.49 7.79 22.90
N LEU A 470 -1.78 7.96 22.64
CA LEU A 470 -2.41 7.47 21.42
C LEU A 470 -1.89 8.20 20.18
N ALA A 471 -1.54 9.48 20.26
CA ALA A 471 -0.95 10.23 19.16
C ALA A 471 0.40 9.63 18.74
N LEU A 472 1.23 9.19 19.69
CA LEU A 472 2.47 8.47 19.39
C LEU A 472 2.20 7.13 18.69
N ILE A 473 1.17 6.39 19.12
CA ILE A 473 0.79 5.13 18.48
C ILE A 473 0.26 5.41 17.06
N ALA A 474 -0.66 6.36 16.91
CA ALA A 474 -1.25 6.76 15.63
C ALA A 474 -0.18 7.18 14.63
N LYS A 475 0.79 8.00 15.06
CA LYS A 475 1.92 8.44 14.24
C LYS A 475 2.72 7.28 13.64
N ASN A 476 2.85 6.15 14.35
CA ASN A 476 3.60 5.00 13.86
C ASN A 476 2.71 3.99 13.11
N VAL A 477 1.50 3.75 13.59
CA VAL A 477 0.55 2.79 12.99
C VAL A 477 -0.02 3.31 11.67
N LEU A 478 -0.33 4.61 11.57
CA LEU A 478 -0.85 5.20 10.33
C LEU A 478 0.22 5.31 9.24
N ALA A 479 1.50 5.27 9.61
CA ALA A 479 2.62 5.22 8.67
C ALA A 479 2.84 3.83 8.05
N ILE A 480 2.12 2.79 8.51
CA ILE A 480 2.27 1.44 7.97
C ILE A 480 1.83 1.43 6.49
N PRO A 481 2.70 1.03 5.55
CA PRO A 481 2.33 0.94 4.15
C PRO A 481 1.48 -0.30 3.89
N VAL A 482 0.37 -0.12 3.19
CA VAL A 482 -0.58 -1.18 2.82
C VAL A 482 -0.03 -2.10 1.72
N SER A 483 0.90 -1.58 0.91
CA SER A 483 1.43 -2.28 -0.26
C SER A 483 2.92 -2.06 -0.46
N THR A 484 3.54 -2.92 -1.27
CA THR A 484 4.93 -2.79 -1.73
C THR A 484 5.05 -1.96 -3.02
N VAL A 485 4.02 -1.20 -3.41
CA VAL A 485 4.01 -0.39 -4.65
C VAL A 485 5.16 0.63 -4.70
N ALA A 486 5.59 1.13 -3.54
CA ALA A 486 6.81 1.95 -3.42
C ALA A 486 8.05 1.24 -4.01
N SER A 487 8.21 -0.05 -3.74
CA SER A 487 9.30 -0.87 -4.28
C SER A 487 9.14 -1.09 -5.79
N GLU A 488 7.92 -1.28 -6.30
CA GLU A 488 7.67 -1.45 -7.74
C GLU A 488 8.04 -0.20 -8.55
N SER A 489 7.76 1.00 -8.03
CA SER A 489 8.18 2.26 -8.64
C SER A 489 9.71 2.37 -8.71
N CYS A 490 10.41 1.91 -7.67
CA CYS A 490 11.86 1.84 -7.66
C CYS A 490 12.41 0.88 -8.71
N PHE A 491 11.77 -0.28 -8.92
CA PHE A 491 12.18 -1.21 -9.97
C PHE A 491 11.92 -0.67 -11.37
N SER A 492 10.82 0.06 -11.58
CA SER A 492 10.58 0.71 -12.88
C SER A 492 11.67 1.73 -13.20
N THR A 493 12.05 2.53 -12.21
CA THR A 493 13.16 3.51 -12.34
C THR A 493 14.50 2.78 -12.51
N GLY A 494 14.74 1.74 -11.71
CA GLY A 494 15.92 0.88 -11.79
C GLY A 494 16.05 0.18 -13.14
N GLY A 495 14.96 -0.26 -13.76
CA GLY A 495 14.97 -0.82 -15.10
C GLY A 495 15.37 0.19 -16.18
N GLN A 496 15.08 1.47 -16.00
CA GLN A 496 15.55 2.53 -16.91
C GLN A 496 17.05 2.78 -16.74
N VAL A 497 17.56 2.75 -15.51
CA VAL A 497 18.99 2.94 -15.19
C VAL A 497 19.83 1.71 -15.53
N VAL A 498 19.27 0.52 -15.34
CA VAL A 498 19.86 -0.81 -15.58
C VAL A 498 19.26 -1.39 -16.86
N ASN A 499 19.34 -0.64 -17.95
CA ASN A 499 18.94 -1.11 -19.28
C ASN A 499 20.14 -1.73 -20.03
N SER A 500 19.88 -2.41 -21.16
CA SER A 500 20.91 -3.09 -21.96
C SER A 500 22.03 -2.17 -22.47
N PHE A 501 21.80 -0.85 -22.54
CA PHE A 501 22.78 0.15 -22.99
C PHE A 501 23.59 0.78 -21.83
N CYS A 502 23.09 0.72 -20.58
CA CYS A 502 23.72 1.28 -19.38
C CYS A 502 24.34 0.19 -18.47
N ALA A 503 24.77 -0.94 -19.05
CA ALA A 503 25.30 -2.10 -18.34
C ALA A 503 26.63 -1.89 -17.58
N SER A 504 27.27 -0.73 -17.70
CA SER A 504 28.58 -0.44 -17.09
C SER A 504 28.52 0.12 -15.67
N LEU A 505 27.33 0.47 -15.16
CA LEU A 505 27.19 1.01 -13.81
C LEU A 505 27.38 -0.07 -12.75
N THR A 506 28.26 0.19 -11.78
CA THR A 506 28.40 -0.71 -10.63
C THR A 506 27.12 -0.68 -9.77
N PRO A 507 26.75 -1.77 -9.07
CA PRO A 507 25.59 -1.77 -8.19
C PRO A 507 25.53 -0.63 -7.18
N LYS A 508 26.68 -0.20 -6.65
CA LYS A 508 26.78 0.93 -5.73
C LYS A 508 26.39 2.26 -6.39
N ILE A 509 26.73 2.45 -7.66
CA ILE A 509 26.36 3.66 -8.41
C ILE A 509 24.87 3.65 -8.73
N VAL A 510 24.31 2.49 -9.11
CA VAL A 510 22.87 2.33 -9.34
C VAL A 510 22.09 2.66 -8.06
N GLU A 511 22.52 2.14 -6.91
CA GLU A 511 21.93 2.47 -5.61
C GLU A 511 21.99 3.97 -5.32
N ALA A 512 23.17 4.58 -5.46
CA ALA A 512 23.35 6.00 -5.20
C ALA A 512 22.46 6.87 -6.11
N LEU A 513 22.29 6.51 -7.38
CA LEU A 513 21.43 7.24 -8.32
C LEU A 513 19.95 7.14 -7.94
N ILE A 514 19.45 5.93 -7.69
CA ILE A 514 18.04 5.70 -7.36
C ILE A 514 17.68 6.38 -6.04
N CYS A 515 18.51 6.19 -5.01
CA CYS A 515 18.31 6.82 -3.71
C CYS A 515 18.40 8.35 -3.80
N SER A 516 19.44 8.91 -4.40
CA SER A 516 19.57 10.38 -4.51
C SER A 516 18.43 10.99 -5.32
N GLN A 517 17.97 10.34 -6.39
CA GLN A 517 16.81 10.80 -7.15
C GLN A 517 15.53 10.80 -6.31
N ASN A 518 15.32 9.77 -5.48
CA ASN A 518 14.19 9.73 -4.56
C ASN A 518 14.28 10.85 -3.51
N TRP A 519 15.46 11.09 -2.93
CA TRP A 519 15.67 12.08 -1.87
C TRP A 519 15.65 13.52 -2.36
N LEU A 520 15.98 13.78 -3.62
CA LEU A 520 15.88 15.12 -4.22
C LEU A 520 14.46 15.44 -4.68
N LYS A 521 13.68 14.42 -5.04
CA LYS A 521 12.27 14.59 -5.46
C LYS A 521 11.29 14.59 -4.29
N SER A 522 11.73 14.23 -3.08
CA SER A 522 10.90 14.27 -1.86
C SER A 522 10.70 15.69 -1.33
N ASP A 523 11.50 16.65 -1.77
CA ASP A 523 11.34 18.05 -1.41
C ASP A 523 10.33 18.71 -2.39
N ASP A 524 9.12 18.93 -1.88
CA ASP A 524 7.99 19.70 -2.45
C ASP A 524 7.01 18.95 -3.39
N ILE A 525 5.88 18.48 -2.83
CA ILE A 525 4.86 17.66 -3.52
C ILE A 525 3.42 18.11 -3.15
N SER A 526 3.14 19.40 -3.04
CA SER A 526 1.75 19.88 -3.02
C SER A 526 1.06 19.79 -4.40
N SER A 527 1.77 19.32 -5.44
CA SER A 527 1.29 19.34 -6.84
C SER A 527 1.34 18.00 -7.59
N LEU A 528 1.63 16.86 -6.94
CA LEU A 528 1.56 15.55 -7.61
C LEU A 528 0.42 14.70 -7.04
N GLN A 529 -0.81 15.10 -7.37
CA GLN A 529 -1.84 14.08 -7.62
C GLN A 529 -1.38 13.28 -8.82
N TYR A 530 -0.77 12.12 -8.57
CA TYR A 530 -0.41 11.19 -9.64
C TYR A 530 -1.68 10.47 -10.11
N GLU A 531 -2.40 11.10 -11.03
CA GLU A 531 -3.18 10.37 -12.02
C GLU A 531 -2.33 10.25 -13.29
N PRO A 532 -1.91 9.05 -13.70
CA PRO A 532 -1.13 8.91 -14.92
C PRO A 532 -1.96 9.42 -16.09
N THR A 533 -1.48 10.51 -16.70
CA THR A 533 -2.13 11.09 -17.87
C THR A 533 -2.05 10.13 -19.05
N ILE A 534 -2.95 10.26 -20.03
CA ILE A 534 -2.91 9.46 -21.27
C ILE A 534 -1.53 9.57 -21.94
N GLN A 535 -0.89 10.74 -21.85
CA GLN A 535 0.46 10.99 -22.37
C GLN A 535 1.55 10.24 -21.59
N GLU A 536 1.41 10.09 -20.27
CA GLU A 536 2.33 9.28 -19.46
C GLU A 536 2.11 7.78 -19.68
N MET A 537 0.87 7.33 -19.89
CA MET A 537 0.58 5.93 -20.27
C MET A 537 1.13 5.61 -21.68
N GLU A 538 0.97 6.51 -22.65
CA GLU A 538 1.58 6.39 -23.98
C GLU A 538 3.12 6.44 -23.92
N PHE A 539 3.69 7.22 -23.00
CA PHE A 539 5.13 7.22 -22.71
C PHE A 539 5.59 5.85 -22.15
N TYR A 540 4.87 5.26 -21.21
CA TYR A 540 5.20 3.92 -20.68
C TYR A 540 4.97 2.78 -21.69
N GLU A 541 4.01 2.91 -22.62
CA GLU A 541 3.85 2.00 -23.76
C GLU A 541 5.00 2.13 -24.77
N SER A 542 5.45 3.36 -25.05
CA SER A 542 6.58 3.61 -25.97
C SER A 542 7.92 3.05 -25.47
N ILE A 543 8.13 3.03 -24.15
CA ILE A 543 9.32 2.44 -23.53
C ILE A 543 9.28 0.91 -23.60
N LYS A 544 8.09 0.28 -23.53
CA LYS A 544 7.97 -1.18 -23.61
C LYS A 544 8.18 -1.75 -25.01
N LEU A 545 7.79 -1.01 -26.04
CA LEU A 545 8.01 -1.42 -27.44
C LEU A 545 9.49 -1.32 -27.87
N GLY A 546 10.35 -0.65 -27.10
CA GLY A 546 11.80 -0.64 -27.28
C GLY A 546 12.56 -1.75 -26.55
N MET A 547 11.87 -2.67 -25.87
CA MET A 547 12.49 -3.70 -25.00
C MET A 547 12.18 -5.14 -25.43
N SER A 548 11.80 -5.38 -26.69
CA SER A 548 11.71 -6.73 -27.25
C SER A 548 12.85 -6.99 -28.23
N LEU A 549 14.02 -7.36 -27.69
CA LEU A 549 14.99 -8.28 -28.27
C LEU A 549 15.81 -8.92 -27.15
#